data_AF-A0A974PG85-F1
#
_entry.id   AF-A0A974PG85-F1
#
_cell.length_a   1.000
_cell.length_b   1.000
_cell.length_c   1.000
_cell.angle_alpha   90.00
_cell.angle_beta   90.00
_cell.angle_gamma   90.00
#
_symmetry.space_group_name_H-M   'P 1'
#
loop_
_entity.id
_entity.type
_entity.pdbx_description
1 polymer ?
#
loop_
_entity_poly.entity_id
_entity_poly.type
_entity_poly.pdbx_seq_one_letter_code
_entity_poly.pdbx_strand_id
1 'polypeptide(L)'
;MQHLLDSIKYNKDRRFPREELEEIISRKEEAIPHLLEIMRELQAHPQLAEDPARLDFMYSAYLLSQLRVTALFPILVELFSLPEELLDMIFNDILTDAGGRMLGSVYDGDLSLLKRLIENGEASEYARGKGFGRLLSSYMRAKS
;
A
#
# COMPACT_ATOMS: atom_id res chain seq x y z
N MET A 1 5.42 20.77 -2.03
CA MET A 1 4.95 19.42 -1.70
C MET A 1 4.65 19.21 -0.22
N GLN A 2 5.59 19.44 0.71
CA GLN A 2 5.41 19.09 2.14
C GLN A 2 4.10 19.61 2.75
N HIS A 3 3.73 20.86 2.51
CA HIS A 3 2.46 21.44 3.00
C HIS A 3 1.21 20.65 2.54
N LEU A 4 1.20 20.12 1.31
CA LEU A 4 0.09 19.29 0.79
C LEU A 4 0.05 17.91 1.46
N LEU A 5 1.23 17.34 1.76
CA LEU A 5 1.30 16.06 2.48
C LEU A 5 0.85 16.23 3.92
N ASP A 6 1.24 17.34 4.57
CA ASP A 6 0.81 17.68 5.92
C ASP A 6 -0.70 17.94 5.98
N SER A 7 -1.32 18.46 4.91
CA SER A 7 -2.76 18.69 4.85
C SER A 7 -3.58 17.40 4.70
N ILE A 8 -3.02 16.36 4.05
CA ILE A 8 -3.67 15.04 3.96
C ILE A 8 -3.28 14.09 5.11
N LYS A 9 -2.33 14.49 5.96
CA LYS A 9 -1.84 13.66 7.07
C LYS A 9 -2.90 13.33 8.09
N TYR A 10 -3.74 14.32 8.44
CA TYR A 10 -4.80 14.14 9.42
C TYR A 10 -6.14 14.60 8.88
N ASN A 11 -7.20 13.87 9.22
CA ASN A 11 -8.57 14.27 8.88
C ASN A 11 -9.12 15.33 9.85
N LYS A 12 -8.51 16.52 9.85
CA LYS A 12 -8.82 17.59 10.83
C LYS A 12 -10.28 18.02 10.80
N ASP A 13 -10.88 18.08 9.60
CA ASP A 13 -12.23 18.61 9.39
C ASP A 13 -13.26 17.52 9.02
N ARG A 14 -12.91 16.24 9.13
CA ARG A 14 -13.72 15.08 8.67
C ARG A 14 -14.14 15.18 7.20
N ARG A 15 -13.46 16.00 6.39
CA ARG A 15 -13.69 16.18 4.96
C ARG A 15 -12.69 15.35 4.17
N PHE A 16 -13.16 14.70 3.10
CA PHE A 16 -12.27 14.09 2.12
C PHE A 16 -11.46 15.18 1.38
N PRO A 17 -10.11 15.16 1.45
CA PRO A 17 -9.24 16.23 0.94
C PRO A 17 -9.05 16.13 -0.59
N ARG A 18 -10.15 16.30 -1.34
CA ARG A 18 -10.18 16.11 -2.79
C ARG A 18 -9.19 17.03 -3.52
N GLU A 19 -9.22 18.32 -3.19
CA GLU A 19 -8.44 19.36 -3.88
C GLU A 19 -6.94 19.13 -3.67
N GLU A 20 -6.57 18.77 -2.44
CA GLU A 20 -5.19 18.46 -2.05
C GLU A 20 -4.68 17.22 -2.80
N LEU A 21 -5.51 16.17 -2.89
CA LEU A 21 -5.17 14.95 -3.64
C LEU A 21 -5.07 15.22 -5.15
N GLU A 22 -5.97 16.03 -5.72
CA GLU A 22 -5.91 16.44 -7.12
C GLU A 22 -4.63 17.22 -7.42
N GLU A 23 -4.20 18.11 -6.53
CA GLU A 23 -2.94 18.83 -6.67
C GLU A 23 -1.73 17.89 -6.59
N ILE A 24 -1.72 16.95 -5.64
CA ILE A 24 -0.67 15.92 -5.51
C ILE A 24 -0.57 15.10 -6.81
N ILE A 25 -1.71 14.68 -7.38
CA ILE A 25 -1.77 13.94 -8.65
C ILE A 25 -1.23 14.78 -9.81
N SER A 26 -1.54 16.09 -9.85
CA SER A 26 -1.05 16.99 -10.90
C SER A 26 0.48 17.15 -10.90
N ARG A 27 1.12 16.89 -9.75
CA ARG A 27 2.57 16.97 -9.52
C ARG A 27 3.18 15.61 -9.18
N LYS A 28 2.68 14.54 -9.80
CA LYS A 28 3.01 13.15 -9.47
C LYS A 28 4.52 12.87 -9.39
N GLU A 29 5.35 13.37 -10.31
CA GLU A 29 6.79 13.10 -10.31
C GLU A 29 7.48 13.65 -9.05
N GLU A 30 7.03 14.81 -8.57
CA GLU A 30 7.50 15.41 -7.31
C GLU A 30 6.92 14.68 -6.10
N ALA A 31 5.66 14.25 -6.16
CA ALA A 31 4.97 13.62 -5.04
C ALA A 31 5.49 12.21 -4.73
N ILE A 32 5.78 11.39 -5.75
CA ILE A 32 6.18 9.98 -5.62
C ILE A 32 7.25 9.72 -4.55
N PRO A 33 8.42 10.41 -4.54
CA PRO A 33 9.45 10.15 -3.54
C PRO A 33 8.96 10.39 -2.11
N HIS A 34 8.10 11.40 -1.90
CA HIS A 34 7.57 11.70 -0.57
C HIS A 34 6.47 10.71 -0.14
N LEU A 35 5.61 10.27 -1.06
CA LEU A 35 4.62 9.23 -0.78
C LEU A 35 5.28 7.90 -0.43
N LEU A 36 6.39 7.57 -1.10
CA LEU A 36 7.20 6.39 -0.74
C LEU A 36 7.79 6.53 0.66
N GLU A 37 8.22 7.72 1.05
CA GLU A 37 8.77 7.96 2.39
C GLU A 37 7.72 7.77 3.49
N ILE A 38 6.49 8.22 3.27
CA ILE A 38 5.36 7.95 4.18
C ILE A 38 5.16 6.43 4.34
N MET A 39 5.22 5.68 3.24
CA MET A 39 5.08 4.22 3.28
C MET A 39 6.26 3.53 3.98
N ARG A 40 7.49 4.04 3.85
CA ARG A 40 8.66 3.55 4.59
C ARG A 40 8.59 3.87 6.07
N GLU A 41 8.10 5.04 6.43
CA GLU A 41 7.86 5.41 7.83
C GLU A 41 6.87 4.43 8.47
N LEU A 42 5.78 4.13 7.77
CA LEU A 42 4.79 3.14 8.21
C LEU A 42 5.40 1.72 8.31
N GLN A 43 6.23 1.32 7.33
CA GLN A 43 6.94 0.03 7.37
C GLN A 43 7.87 -0.07 8.59
N ALA A 44 8.61 0.99 8.91
CA ALA A 44 9.50 1.03 10.05
C ALA A 44 8.76 1.09 11.39
N HIS A 45 7.58 1.73 11.40
CA HIS A 45 6.76 1.94 12.59
C HIS A 45 5.27 1.63 12.31
N PRO A 46 4.88 0.35 12.21
CA PRO A 46 3.50 -0.04 11.93
C PRO A 46 2.48 0.49 12.94
N GLN A 47 2.90 0.75 14.18
CA GLN A 47 2.07 1.30 15.26
C GLN A 47 1.54 2.71 14.94
N LEU A 48 2.11 3.40 13.94
CA LEU A 48 1.59 4.68 13.46
C LEU A 48 0.15 4.58 12.94
N ALA A 49 -0.30 3.39 12.54
CA ALA A 49 -1.68 3.13 12.14
C ALA A 49 -2.65 2.97 13.33
N GLU A 50 -2.16 2.92 14.57
CA GLU A 50 -3.02 2.93 15.76
C GLU A 50 -3.75 4.28 15.94
N ASP A 51 -3.25 5.36 15.32
CA ASP A 51 -3.94 6.65 15.27
C ASP A 51 -4.90 6.68 14.06
N PRO A 52 -6.21 6.44 14.26
CA PRO A 52 -7.18 6.42 13.15
C PRO A 52 -7.39 7.81 12.52
N ALA A 53 -6.87 8.88 13.12
CA ALA A 53 -6.93 10.21 12.52
C ALA A 53 -5.83 10.41 11.46
N ARG A 54 -4.75 9.62 11.50
CA ARG A 54 -3.66 9.67 10.52
C ARG A 54 -4.06 8.92 9.25
N LEU A 55 -4.12 9.60 8.11
CA LEU A 55 -4.61 9.04 6.83
C LEU A 55 -3.62 9.14 5.67
N ASP A 56 -2.48 9.82 5.84
CA ASP A 56 -1.46 10.00 4.79
C ASP A 56 -1.00 8.67 4.20
N PHE A 57 -0.79 7.64 5.01
CA PHE A 57 -0.36 6.33 4.53
C PHE A 57 -1.40 5.66 3.63
N MET A 58 -2.70 5.78 3.94
CA MET A 58 -3.75 5.24 3.08
C MET A 58 -3.76 5.95 1.72
N TYR A 59 -3.73 7.29 1.72
CA TYR A 59 -3.67 8.06 0.48
C TYR A 59 -2.41 7.74 -0.33
N SER A 60 -1.27 7.59 0.35
CA SER A 60 0.01 7.23 -0.28
C SER A 60 -0.06 5.87 -0.96
N ALA A 61 -0.57 4.84 -0.26
CA ALA A 61 -0.74 3.50 -0.84
C ALA A 61 -1.64 3.52 -2.09
N TYR A 62 -2.78 4.23 -2.03
CA TYR A 62 -3.68 4.35 -3.18
C TYR A 62 -3.05 5.09 -4.36
N LEU A 63 -2.46 6.27 -4.12
CA LEU A 63 -1.88 7.10 -5.17
C LEU A 63 -0.72 6.40 -5.86
N LEU A 64 0.22 5.84 -5.09
CA LEU A 64 1.35 5.08 -5.64
C LEU A 64 0.89 3.85 -6.43
N SER A 65 -0.17 3.17 -5.96
CA SER A 65 -0.77 2.04 -6.67
C SER A 65 -1.43 2.44 -8.00
N GLN A 66 -2.16 3.57 -8.02
CA GLN A 66 -2.76 4.13 -9.24
C GLN A 66 -1.70 4.57 -10.24
N LEU A 67 -0.61 5.15 -9.75
CA LEU A 67 0.55 5.58 -10.53
C LEU A 67 1.48 4.42 -10.94
N ARG A 68 1.21 3.20 -10.46
CA ARG A 68 2.00 1.97 -10.74
C ARG A 68 3.47 2.10 -10.36
N VAL A 69 3.74 2.73 -9.22
CA VAL A 69 5.10 2.91 -8.71
C VAL A 69 5.60 1.59 -8.13
N THR A 70 6.44 0.88 -8.88
CA THR A 70 6.88 -0.47 -8.50
C THR A 70 7.73 -0.52 -7.23
N ALA A 71 8.40 0.59 -6.87
CA ALA A 71 9.15 0.72 -5.63
C ALA A 71 8.28 0.55 -4.36
N LEU A 72 6.95 0.66 -4.48
CA LEU A 72 6.02 0.37 -3.39
C LEU A 72 5.86 -1.14 -3.13
N PHE A 73 6.12 -1.99 -4.10
CA PHE A 73 5.87 -3.43 -4.00
C PHE A 73 6.55 -4.13 -2.81
N PRO A 74 7.87 -4.03 -2.61
CA PRO A 74 8.52 -4.66 -1.46
C PRO A 74 7.97 -4.14 -0.13
N ILE A 75 7.66 -2.84 -0.05
CA ILE A 75 7.08 -2.22 1.15
C ILE A 75 5.70 -2.81 1.45
N LEU A 76 4.83 -2.92 0.44
CA LEU A 76 3.51 -3.52 0.62
C LEU A 76 3.60 -5.00 0.98
N VAL A 77 4.50 -5.77 0.38
CA VAL A 77 4.66 -7.19 0.72
C VAL A 77 5.03 -7.37 2.19
N GLU A 78 5.95 -6.54 2.72
CA GLU A 78 6.32 -6.58 4.13
C GLU A 78 5.18 -6.14 5.04
N LEU A 79 4.47 -5.05 4.70
CA LEU A 79 3.29 -4.62 5.45
C LEU A 79 2.21 -5.71 5.47
N PHE A 80 1.96 -6.39 4.34
CA PHE A 80 1.01 -7.50 4.23
C PHE A 80 1.48 -8.78 4.96
N SER A 81 2.74 -8.83 5.36
CA SER A 81 3.32 -9.92 6.15
C SER A 81 3.23 -9.69 7.65
N LEU A 82 2.72 -8.53 8.09
CA LEU A 82 2.48 -8.24 9.51
C LEU A 82 1.35 -9.13 10.09
N PRO A 83 1.31 -9.29 11.43
CA PRO A 83 0.18 -9.91 12.11
C PRO A 83 -1.14 -9.26 11.72
N GLU A 84 -2.20 -10.07 11.67
CA GLU A 84 -3.53 -9.66 11.21
C GLU A 84 -4.07 -8.43 11.96
N GLU A 85 -3.82 -8.34 13.27
CA GLU A 85 -4.29 -7.21 14.08
C GLU A 85 -3.67 -5.87 13.65
N LEU A 86 -2.37 -5.87 13.32
CA LEU A 86 -1.70 -4.66 12.82
C LEU A 86 -2.11 -4.37 11.39
N LEU A 87 -2.30 -5.41 10.59
CA LEU A 87 -2.71 -5.28 9.20
C LEU A 87 -4.11 -4.64 9.11
N ASP A 88 -5.04 -5.06 9.98
CA ASP A 88 -6.37 -4.48 10.12
C ASP A 88 -6.33 -3.02 10.59
N MET A 89 -5.38 -2.61 11.41
CA MET A 89 -5.22 -1.19 11.76
C MET A 89 -4.78 -0.34 10.56
N ILE A 90 -3.86 -0.87 9.74
CA ILE A 90 -3.26 -0.15 8.62
C ILE A 90 -4.22 -0.03 7.44
N PHE A 91 -4.86 -1.16 7.09
CA PHE A 91 -5.67 -1.25 5.88
C PHE A 91 -7.16 -1.41 6.18
N ASN A 92 -7.55 -1.76 7.40
CA ASN A 92 -8.96 -1.98 7.77
C ASN A 92 -9.67 -2.85 6.71
N ASP A 93 -10.86 -2.45 6.23
CA ASP A 93 -11.61 -3.17 5.19
C ASP A 93 -10.93 -3.20 3.78
N ILE A 94 -9.84 -2.44 3.56
CA ILE A 94 -9.14 -2.34 2.26
C ILE A 94 -8.46 -3.65 1.88
N LEU A 95 -8.10 -4.49 2.88
CA LEU A 95 -7.41 -5.77 2.70
C LEU A 95 -8.12 -6.72 1.73
N THR A 96 -9.44 -6.64 1.67
CA THR A 96 -10.25 -7.59 0.92
C THR A 96 -10.03 -7.46 -0.59
N ASP A 97 -10.44 -6.35 -1.19
CA ASP A 97 -10.53 -6.27 -2.65
C ASP A 97 -9.54 -5.25 -3.24
N ALA A 98 -9.27 -4.19 -2.50
CA ALA A 98 -8.34 -3.15 -2.92
C ALA A 98 -6.87 -3.58 -2.73
N GLY A 99 -6.53 -4.28 -1.65
CA GLY A 99 -5.17 -4.73 -1.37
C GLY A 99 -4.57 -5.61 -2.47
N GLY A 100 -5.33 -6.59 -2.97
CA GLY A 100 -4.88 -7.43 -4.08
C GLY A 100 -4.67 -6.67 -5.40
N ARG A 101 -5.52 -5.65 -5.66
CA ARG A 101 -5.37 -4.78 -6.83
C ARG A 101 -4.14 -3.88 -6.70
N MET A 102 -3.84 -3.38 -5.50
CA MET A 102 -2.63 -2.60 -5.22
C MET A 102 -1.37 -3.43 -5.46
N LEU A 103 -1.25 -4.61 -4.81
CA LEU A 103 -0.12 -5.52 -5.02
C LEU A 103 0.06 -5.88 -6.50
N GLY A 104 -1.04 -6.08 -7.22
CA GLY A 104 -1.00 -6.34 -8.65
C GLY A 104 -0.51 -5.15 -9.49
N SER A 105 -0.90 -3.93 -9.14
CA SER A 105 -0.56 -2.71 -9.90
C SER A 105 0.87 -2.24 -9.70
N VAL A 106 1.45 -2.50 -8.52
CA VAL A 106 2.84 -2.14 -8.21
C VAL A 106 3.83 -3.28 -8.41
N TYR A 107 3.37 -4.48 -8.80
CA TYR A 107 4.25 -5.64 -8.95
C TYR A 107 5.52 -5.34 -9.77
N ASP A 108 6.68 -5.61 -9.17
CA ASP A 108 7.99 -5.27 -9.72
C ASP A 108 8.67 -6.40 -10.49
N GLY A 109 8.10 -7.61 -10.49
CA GLY A 109 8.71 -8.80 -11.10
C GLY A 109 9.29 -9.80 -10.09
N ASP A 110 9.39 -9.44 -8.81
CA ASP A 110 9.99 -10.31 -7.80
C ASP A 110 8.99 -11.35 -7.28
N LEU A 111 9.08 -12.54 -7.88
CA LEU A 111 8.31 -13.71 -7.46
C LEU A 111 8.74 -14.26 -6.08
N SER A 112 9.97 -13.98 -5.63
CA SER A 112 10.48 -14.50 -4.37
C SER A 112 9.78 -13.84 -3.18
N LEU A 113 9.53 -12.53 -3.26
CA LEU A 113 8.77 -11.79 -2.27
C LEU A 113 7.31 -12.27 -2.17
N LEU A 114 6.66 -12.53 -3.31
CA LEU A 114 5.31 -13.11 -3.31
C LEU A 114 5.27 -14.49 -2.64
N LYS A 115 6.25 -15.36 -2.94
CA LYS A 115 6.32 -16.69 -2.34
C LYS A 115 6.49 -16.61 -0.82
N ARG A 116 7.37 -15.74 -0.34
CA ARG A 116 7.56 -15.51 1.10
C ARG A 116 6.26 -15.08 1.79
N LEU A 117 5.50 -14.16 1.20
CA LEU A 117 4.19 -13.77 1.72
C LEU A 117 3.23 -14.96 1.78
N ILE A 118 3.13 -15.75 0.71
CA ILE A 118 2.23 -16.92 0.63
C ILE A 118 2.57 -17.97 1.70
N GLU A 119 3.86 -18.18 1.95
CA GLU A 119 4.41 -19.16 2.89
C GLU A 119 4.42 -18.66 4.35
N ASN A 120 4.20 -17.36 4.59
CA ASN A 120 4.17 -16.79 5.93
C ASN A 120 2.89 -17.20 6.68
N GLY A 121 3.02 -18.11 7.65
CA GLY A 121 1.89 -18.61 8.46
C GLY A 121 1.28 -17.57 9.41
N GLU A 122 2.01 -16.50 9.72
CA GLU A 122 1.56 -15.41 10.61
C GLU A 122 0.79 -14.31 9.84
N ALA A 123 0.92 -14.29 8.49
CA ALA A 123 0.19 -13.35 7.66
C ALA A 123 -1.27 -13.79 7.48
N SER A 124 -2.19 -12.82 7.42
CA SER A 124 -3.61 -13.09 7.19
C SER A 124 -3.83 -13.97 5.95
N GLU A 125 -4.77 -14.92 6.06
CA GLU A 125 -5.13 -15.82 4.95
C GLU A 125 -5.55 -15.05 3.69
N TYR A 126 -6.16 -13.86 3.86
CA TYR A 126 -6.50 -12.98 2.75
C TYR A 126 -5.26 -12.45 2.03
N ALA A 127 -4.26 -11.95 2.77
CA ALA A 127 -3.01 -11.45 2.21
C ALA A 127 -2.28 -12.55 1.43
N ARG A 128 -2.19 -13.74 2.00
CA ARG A 128 -1.62 -14.94 1.36
C ARG A 128 -2.38 -15.33 0.10
N GLY A 129 -3.72 -15.34 0.14
CA GLY A 129 -4.58 -15.62 -1.00
C GLY A 129 -4.38 -14.64 -2.17
N LYS A 130 -4.20 -13.34 -1.88
CA LYS A 130 -3.90 -12.34 -2.92
C LYS A 130 -2.51 -12.54 -3.53
N GLY A 131 -1.51 -12.86 -2.71
CA GLY A 131 -0.18 -13.25 -3.19
C GLY A 131 -0.26 -14.43 -4.16
N PHE A 132 -1.01 -15.47 -3.79
CA PHE A 132 -1.19 -16.67 -4.62
C PHE A 132 -1.89 -16.38 -5.96
N GLY A 133 -2.96 -15.58 -5.96
CA GLY A 133 -3.65 -15.17 -7.19
C GLY A 133 -2.72 -14.40 -8.15
N ARG A 134 -1.83 -13.57 -7.61
CA ARG A 134 -0.83 -12.85 -8.42
C ARG A 134 0.22 -13.80 -9.00
N LEU A 135 0.69 -14.78 -8.23
CA LEU A 135 1.63 -15.80 -8.68
C LEU A 135 1.06 -16.62 -9.86
N LEU A 136 -0.19 -17.10 -9.73
CA LEU A 136 -0.89 -17.80 -10.80
C LEU A 136 -1.00 -16.96 -12.08
N SER A 137 -1.38 -15.68 -11.94
CA SER A 137 -1.48 -14.76 -13.08
C SER A 137 -0.14 -14.56 -13.78
N SER A 138 0.97 -14.56 -13.03
CA SER A 138 2.31 -14.49 -13.62
C SER A 138 2.66 -15.74 -14.40
N TYR A 139 2.31 -16.93 -13.88
CA TYR A 139 2.63 -18.21 -14.50
C TYR A 139 1.83 -18.44 -15.79
N MET A 140 0.56 -18.02 -15.82
CA MET A 140 -0.30 -18.12 -17.02
C MET A 140 0.19 -17.24 -18.17
N ARG A 141 0.70 -16.03 -17.88
CA ARG A 141 1.26 -15.13 -18.90
C ARG A 141 2.61 -15.60 -19.46
N ALA A 142 3.37 -16.39 -18.71
CA ALA A 142 4.65 -16.93 -19.17
C ALA A 142 4.49 -18.13 -20.13
N LYS A 143 3.29 -18.72 -20.21
CA LYS A 143 2.97 -19.88 -21.06
C LYS A 143 2.14 -19.54 -22.31
N SER A 144 1.69 -18.30 -22.45
CA SER A 144 0.91 -17.77 -23.59
C SER A 144 1.81 -17.03 -24.55
#